data_AF-A0A1D9FU23-F1
#
_entry.id   AF-A0A1D9FU23-F1
#
_cell.length_a   1.000
_cell.length_b   1.000
_cell.length_c   1.000
_cell.angle_alpha   90.00
_cell.angle_beta   90.00
_cell.angle_gamma   90.00
#
_symmetry.space_group_name_H-M   'P 1'
#
loop_
_entity.id
_entity.type
_entity.pdbx_description
1 polymer ?
#
loop_
_entity_poly.entity_id
_entity_poly.type
_entity_poly.pdbx_seq_one_letter_code
_entity_poly.pdbx_strand_id
1 'polypeptide(L)'
;MMRDFTNLYVFGDALSDSGNVFNISKAGNQVNPTIPITPQSPPYFQGRFSNGPIWVDFLADALDIEVKPSTDLSVVLPDSPILSPITITPDGSMSLMQNICTKSIDPSWV
;
A
#
# COMPACT_ATOMS: atom_id res chain seq x y z
N MET A 1 5.09 8.74 -30.49
CA MET A 1 4.13 9.23 -29.47
C MET A 1 4.56 8.61 -28.15
N MET A 2 5.10 9.42 -27.24
CA MET A 2 5.42 8.95 -25.88
C MET A 2 4.10 8.64 -25.18
N ARG A 3 4.02 7.50 -24.50
CA ARG A 3 2.83 7.11 -23.75
C ARG A 3 2.99 7.71 -22.35
N ASP A 4 2.19 8.72 -22.05
CA ASP A 4 2.15 9.30 -20.71
C ASP A 4 1.35 8.35 -19.81
N PHE A 5 1.91 8.00 -18.65
CA PHE A 5 1.21 7.24 -17.62
C PHE A 5 0.55 8.23 -16.67
N THR A 6 -0.74 8.06 -16.39
CA THR A 6 -1.47 8.92 -15.45
C THR A 6 -1.58 8.29 -14.06
N ASN A 7 -1.33 6.98 -13.96
CA ASN A 7 -1.56 6.19 -12.75
C ASN A 7 -0.47 5.12 -12.60
N LEU A 8 -0.03 4.92 -11.36
CA LEU A 8 0.88 3.85 -10.95
C LEU A 8 0.18 2.98 -9.91
N TYR A 9 0.04 1.68 -10.21
CA TYR A 9 -0.48 0.69 -9.27
C TYR A 9 0.64 -0.26 -8.90
N VAL A 10 0.98 -0.32 -7.62
CA VAL A 10 2.09 -1.12 -7.11
C VAL A 10 1.54 -2.22 -6.22
N PHE A 11 1.93 -3.46 -6.53
CA PHE A 11 1.68 -4.64 -5.71
C PHE A 11 3.02 -5.21 -5.29
N GLY A 12 3.13 -5.68 -4.05
CA GLY A 12 4.36 -6.27 -3.57
C GLY A 12 4.41 -6.36 -2.05
N ASP A 13 5.62 -6.27 -1.52
CA ASP A 13 5.96 -6.42 -0.11
C ASP A 13 6.62 -5.14 0.44
N ALA A 14 7.33 -5.28 1.56
CA ALA A 14 8.07 -4.21 2.24
C ALA A 14 9.01 -3.39 1.33
N LEU A 15 9.59 -3.99 0.28
CA LEU A 15 10.47 -3.28 -0.67
C LEU A 15 9.71 -2.28 -1.57
N SER A 16 8.39 -2.44 -1.64
CA SER A 16 7.47 -1.61 -2.44
C SER A 16 6.45 -0.84 -1.60
N ASP A 17 6.38 -1.11 -0.29
CA ASP A 17 5.38 -0.51 0.58
C ASP A 17 5.70 0.96 0.89
N SER A 18 4.88 1.86 0.36
CA SER A 18 4.95 3.31 0.58
C SER A 18 4.31 3.79 1.88
N GLY A 19 3.80 2.88 2.72
CA GLY A 19 3.29 3.20 4.06
C GLY A 19 1.99 2.49 4.47
N ASN A 20 1.54 1.47 3.73
CA ASN A 20 0.34 0.72 4.05
C ASN A 20 0.44 0.04 5.43
N VAL A 21 1.54 -0.70 5.69
CA VAL A 21 1.74 -1.36 6.99
C VAL A 21 1.87 -0.33 8.12
N PHE A 22 2.51 0.82 7.84
CA PHE A 22 2.61 1.93 8.80
C PHE A 22 1.23 2.46 9.17
N ASN A 23 0.36 2.73 8.19
CA ASN A 23 -0.96 3.30 8.44
C ASN A 23 -1.87 2.31 9.17
N ILE A 24 -1.87 1.02 8.78
CA ILE A 24 -2.65 -0.01 9.46
C ILE A 24 -2.16 -0.24 10.90
N SER A 25 -0.85 -0.35 11.11
CA SER A 25 -0.30 -0.60 12.45
C SER A 25 -0.52 0.60 13.38
N LYS A 26 -0.43 1.82 12.86
CA LYS A 26 -0.78 3.04 13.58
C LYS A 26 -2.26 3.10 13.94
N ALA A 27 -3.15 2.76 13.01
CA ALA A 27 -4.59 2.68 13.29
C ALA A 27 -4.91 1.58 14.33
N GLY A 28 -4.27 0.42 14.21
CA GLY A 28 -4.37 -0.67 15.19
C GLY A 28 -3.90 -0.24 16.58
N ASN A 29 -2.75 0.44 16.67
CA ASN A 29 -2.22 0.97 17.94
C ASN A 29 -3.18 1.97 18.60
N GLN A 30 -3.89 2.79 17.81
CA GLN A 30 -4.91 3.72 18.32
C GLN A 30 -6.10 3.01 18.98
N VAL A 31 -6.49 1.83 18.48
CA VAL A 31 -7.58 1.01 19.03
C VAL A 31 -7.09 0.15 20.18
N ASN A 32 -5.89 -0.41 20.06
CA ASN A 32 -5.25 -1.25 21.06
C ASN A 32 -3.75 -0.90 21.14
N PRO A 33 -3.31 -0.21 22.21
CA PRO A 33 -1.92 0.22 22.37
C PRO A 33 -0.89 -0.92 22.43
N THR A 34 -1.31 -2.17 22.58
CA THR A 34 -0.41 -3.34 22.53
C THR A 34 0.00 -3.73 21.11
N ILE A 35 -0.68 -3.22 20.08
CA ILE A 35 -0.31 -3.42 18.67
C ILE A 35 0.86 -2.50 18.34
N PRO A 36 2.03 -3.01 17.94
CA PRO A 36 3.20 -2.16 17.67
C PRO A 36 3.05 -1.38 16.36
N ILE A 37 3.48 -0.12 16.35
CA ILE A 37 3.59 0.68 15.12
C ILE A 37 4.80 0.18 14.33
N THR A 38 4.59 -0.21 13.07
CA THR A 38 5.60 -0.82 12.20
C THR A 38 5.52 -0.24 10.79
N PRO A 39 6.64 0.17 10.17
CA PRO A 39 7.98 0.21 10.73
C PRO A 39 8.16 1.41 11.68
N GLN A 40 8.86 1.20 12.80
CA GLN A 40 9.10 2.24 13.79
C GLN A 40 10.25 3.16 13.37
N SER A 41 10.04 4.48 13.47
CA SER A 41 11.12 5.44 13.28
C SER A 41 11.76 5.82 14.63
N PRO A 42 13.09 5.91 14.74
CA PRO A 42 14.14 5.44 13.81
C PRO A 42 14.34 3.89 13.88
N PRO A 43 14.97 3.25 12.85
CA PRO A 43 15.73 3.83 11.74
C PRO A 43 14.92 4.03 10.44
N TYR A 44 13.64 3.65 10.44
CA TYR A 44 12.82 3.65 9.24
C TYR A 44 12.30 5.04 8.86
N PHE A 45 12.30 5.32 7.56
CA PHE A 45 11.95 6.61 6.98
C PHE A 45 10.46 6.69 6.66
N GLN A 46 9.72 7.56 7.35
CA GLN A 46 8.32 7.91 7.04
C GLN A 46 7.43 6.71 6.66
N GLY A 47 7.51 5.61 7.43
CA GLY A 47 6.71 4.40 7.20
C GLY A 47 7.22 3.44 6.12
N ARG A 48 8.36 3.71 5.48
CA ARG A 48 9.04 2.79 4.56
C ARG A 48 9.89 1.80 5.34
N PHE A 49 9.99 0.56 4.85
CA PHE A 49 10.97 -0.42 5.35
C PHE A 49 12.39 -0.15 4.80
N SER A 50 12.79 1.12 4.83
CA SER A 50 14.07 1.63 4.38
C SER A 50 14.46 2.83 5.24
N ASN A 51 15.73 3.23 5.24
CA ASN A 51 16.22 4.46 5.87
C ASN A 51 16.05 5.71 4.99
N GLY A 52 15.37 5.58 3.84
CA GLY A 52 15.03 6.64 2.91
C GLY A 52 13.88 6.24 1.98
N PRO A 53 13.63 7.00 0.90
CA PRO A 53 12.67 6.64 -0.13
C PRO A 53 12.98 5.28 -0.77
N ILE A 54 11.95 4.57 -1.23
CA ILE A 54 12.06 3.29 -1.93
C ILE A 54 11.91 3.48 -3.45
N TRP A 55 12.16 2.43 -4.24
CA TRP A 55 12.10 2.51 -5.71
C TRP A 55 10.76 3.03 -6.24
N VAL A 56 9.65 2.75 -5.54
CA VAL A 56 8.32 3.26 -5.86
C VAL A 56 8.25 4.77 -5.76
N ASP A 57 8.84 5.34 -4.71
CA ASP A 57 8.88 6.79 -4.51
C ASP A 57 9.67 7.46 -5.66
N PHE A 58 10.81 6.88 -6.06
CA PHE A 58 11.61 7.38 -7.17
C PHE A 58 10.93 7.23 -8.54
N LEU A 59 10.26 6.10 -8.79
CA LEU A 59 9.57 5.88 -10.06
C LEU A 59 8.37 6.82 -10.21
N ALA A 60 7.61 7.02 -9.13
CA ALA A 60 6.46 7.91 -9.15
C ALA A 60 6.88 9.37 -9.38
N ASP A 61 7.96 9.82 -8.74
CA ASP A 61 8.57 11.14 -8.98
C ASP A 61 9.00 11.30 -10.46
N ALA A 62 9.69 10.29 -11.02
CA ALA A 62 10.10 10.30 -12.42
C ALA A 62 8.94 10.32 -13.43
N LEU A 63 7.74 9.87 -13.01
CA LEU A 63 6.53 9.85 -13.81
C LEU A 63 5.58 11.04 -13.52
N ASP A 64 5.93 11.93 -12.59
CA ASP A 64 5.05 12.99 -12.07
C ASP A 64 3.70 12.44 -11.54
N ILE A 65 3.77 11.33 -10.80
CA ILE A 65 2.61 10.66 -10.20
C ILE A 65 2.73 10.73 -8.67
N GLU A 66 1.63 11.09 -8.00
CA GLU A 66 1.57 11.07 -6.54
C GLU A 66 1.50 9.62 -6.01
N VAL A 67 2.42 9.25 -5.10
CA VAL A 67 2.34 7.97 -4.39
C VAL A 67 1.26 8.03 -3.32
N LYS A 68 0.22 7.21 -3.47
CA LYS A 68 -0.82 7.04 -2.45
C LYS A 68 -0.80 5.63 -1.88
N PRO A 69 -0.51 5.44 -0.58
CA PRO A 69 -0.76 4.17 0.08
C PRO A 69 -2.23 3.75 -0.12
N SER A 70 -2.46 2.48 -0.46
CA SER A 70 -3.80 1.92 -0.61
C SER A 70 -4.66 2.08 0.63
N THR A 71 -4.04 2.16 1.82
CA THR A 71 -4.72 2.37 3.10
C THR A 71 -5.32 3.76 3.24
N ASP A 72 -4.77 4.78 2.59
CA ASP A 72 -5.33 6.15 2.58
C ASP A 72 -6.59 6.24 1.73
N LEU A 73 -6.74 5.25 0.86
CA LEU A 73 -7.89 5.07 0.02
C LEU A 73 -8.91 4.11 0.67
N SER A 74 -8.55 3.41 1.75
CA SER A 74 -9.38 2.40 2.40
C SER A 74 -10.36 2.98 3.43
N VAL A 75 -11.56 2.39 3.53
CA VAL A 75 -12.68 2.78 4.43
C VAL A 75 -12.40 2.59 5.93
N VAL A 76 -11.16 2.35 6.33
CA VAL A 76 -10.78 2.04 7.73
C VAL A 76 -10.80 3.31 8.62
N LEU A 77 -10.95 4.50 8.04
CA LEU A 77 -11.23 5.74 8.78
C LEU A 77 -12.73 6.07 8.71
N PRO A 78 -13.42 6.25 9.86
CA PRO A 78 -14.86 6.45 9.91
C PRO A 78 -15.36 7.70 9.18
N ASP A 79 -14.45 8.64 8.85
CA ASP A 79 -14.78 9.91 8.19
C ASP A 79 -14.35 9.98 6.71
N SER A 80 -13.91 8.87 6.09
CA SER A 80 -13.42 8.91 4.69
C SER A 80 -14.58 9.01 3.68
N PRO A 81 -14.69 10.10 2.89
CA PRO A 81 -15.74 10.27 1.88
C PRO A 81 -15.45 9.52 0.56
N ILE A 82 -14.33 8.80 0.49
CA ILE A 82 -13.83 8.17 -0.75
C ILE A 82 -13.98 6.65 -0.62
N LEU A 83 -14.67 6.03 -1.59
CA LEU A 83 -14.66 4.58 -1.76
C LEU A 83 -13.25 4.13 -2.11
N SER A 84 -12.73 3.11 -1.43
CA SER A 84 -11.48 2.50 -1.82
C SER A 84 -11.53 2.01 -3.27
N PRO A 85 -10.58 2.41 -4.14
CA PRO A 85 -10.28 1.74 -5.40
C PRO A 85 -10.15 0.21 -5.28
N ILE A 86 -9.92 -0.31 -4.07
CA ILE A 86 -10.04 -1.72 -3.71
C ILE A 86 -11.29 -1.91 -2.84
N THR A 87 -12.44 -2.15 -3.47
CA THR A 87 -13.66 -2.58 -2.76
C THR A 87 -13.64 -4.10 -2.62
N ILE A 88 -13.61 -4.62 -1.40
CA ILE A 88 -13.89 -6.04 -1.12
C ILE A 88 -15.40 -6.16 -0.89
N THR A 89 -16.14 -6.71 -1.85
CA THR A 89 -17.57 -6.98 -1.69
C THR A 89 -17.81 -8.25 -0.86
N PRO A 90 -18.94 -8.35 -0.12
CA PRO A 90 -19.26 -9.52 0.73
C PRO A 90 -19.35 -10.86 -0.02
N ASP A 91 -19.55 -10.82 -1.34
CA ASP A 91 -19.64 -11.96 -2.23
C ASP A 91 -18.27 -12.36 -2.85
N GLY A 92 -17.19 -11.66 -2.50
CA GLY A 92 -15.86 -11.92 -3.03
C GLY A 92 -15.69 -11.60 -4.53
N SER A 93 -16.64 -10.89 -5.15
CA SER A 93 -16.52 -10.45 -6.53
C SER A 93 -15.58 -9.23 -6.64
N MET A 94 -14.29 -9.54 -6.72
CA MET A 94 -13.23 -8.55 -6.98
C MET A 94 -13.35 -8.06 -8.43
N SER A 95 -14.09 -6.98 -8.68
CA SER A 95 -14.05 -6.35 -10.00
C SER A 95 -12.63 -5.81 -10.28
N LEU A 96 -12.04 -6.31 -11.37
CA LEU A 96 -10.76 -5.96 -12.00
C LEU A 96 -9.42 -6.39 -11.38
N MET A 97 -9.29 -6.81 -10.11
CA MET A 97 -7.95 -7.09 -9.53
C MET A 97 -7.73 -8.50 -8.93
N GLN A 98 -8.62 -9.46 -9.15
CA GLN A 98 -8.42 -10.84 -8.67
C GLN A 98 -7.26 -11.60 -9.35
N ASN A 99 -6.71 -11.08 -10.44
CA ASN A 99 -5.68 -11.77 -11.23
C ASN A 99 -4.23 -11.40 -10.86
N ILE A 100 -3.99 -10.41 -9.99
CA ILE A 100 -2.63 -9.96 -9.67
C ILE A 100 -2.08 -10.65 -8.41
N CYS A 101 -2.87 -10.77 -7.34
CA CYS A 101 -2.38 -11.26 -6.05
C CYS A 101 -2.32 -12.80 -5.93
N THR A 102 -3.11 -13.54 -6.72
CA THR A 102 -3.20 -15.02 -6.61
C THR A 102 -2.30 -15.78 -7.58
N LYS A 103 -1.62 -15.09 -8.52
CA LYS A 103 -0.76 -15.73 -9.52
C LYS A 103 0.74 -15.68 -9.21
N SER A 104 1.20 -14.93 -8.21
CA SER A 104 2.64 -14.77 -7.94
C SER A 104 3.20 -15.67 -6.83
N ILE A 105 2.40 -16.58 -6.27
CA ILE A 105 2.88 -17.55 -5.28
C ILE A 105 2.83 -18.94 -5.91
N ASP A 106 3.91 -19.29 -6.63
CA ASP A 106 4.24 -20.68 -6.91
C ASP A 106 4.84 -21.28 -5.63
N PRO A 107 4.20 -22.29 -5.02
CA PRO A 107 4.68 -22.91 -3.78
C PRO A 107 5.96 -23.75 -3.95
N SER A 108 6.55 -23.84 -5.14
CA SER A 108 7.77 -24.63 -5.39
C SER A 108 9.09 -23.97 -4.97
N TRP A 109 9.06 -22.74 -4.41
CA TRP A 109 10.24 -21.99 -3.97
C TRP A 109 10.39 -21.86 -2.44
N VAL A 110 9.90 -22.83 -1.67
CA VAL A 110 10.20 -22.98 -0.23
C VAL A 110 10.71 -24.37 0.07
#